data_AF-A0A357ZGT5-F1
#
_entry.id   AF-A0A357ZGT5-F1
#
_cell.length_a   1.000
_cell.length_b   1.000
_cell.length_c   1.000
_cell.angle_alpha   90.00
_cell.angle_beta   90.00
_cell.angle_gamma   90.00
#
_symmetry.space_group_name_H-M   'P 1'
#
loop_
_entity.id
_entity.type
_entity.pdbx_description
1 polymer ?
#
loop_
_entity_poly.entity_id
_entity_poly.type
_entity_poly.pdbx_seq_one_letter_code
_entity_poly.pdbx_strand_id
1 'polypeptide(L)'
;MNVPRELQIWRSLVSETQFAVELTNLGITRLCHVPLPEHFFIGNPRDGQYALDVGLHSFTSGLERLCKLAISVHNFCLNNEFPNLRKLSHNIKDILDQLEKCDMTSFAHATDKYLTRPVDPLDPELTKFLTQFAQGAGRYEYLDALSYSDRDTDMYQDWQLLCARSSLHDDIKNLVALRSVIPDAIDAGISGPVEALLDFFTIENCFGKTMYEPSVAVALSLFRKARWAAACLSSVSSHAFRVLHIPGILPGIPYLTEIVSPGLLHSSSSYFQYNIAKLNDVGGINEALSAIRFPNEDDTEED
;
A
#
# COMPACT_ATOMS: atom_id res chain seq x y z
N MET A 1 -3.31 -35.03 -17.89
CA MET A 1 -4.33 -35.17 -16.84
C MET A 1 -5.17 -33.89 -16.88
N ASN A 2 -6.49 -33.97 -17.07
CA ASN A 2 -7.33 -32.76 -17.21
C ASN A 2 -7.53 -32.13 -15.83
N VAL A 3 -7.12 -30.88 -15.66
CA VAL A 3 -7.36 -30.09 -14.44
C VAL A 3 -8.83 -29.67 -14.43
N PRO A 4 -9.61 -29.95 -13.35
CA PRO A 4 -10.99 -29.50 -13.23
C PRO A 4 -11.13 -28.00 -13.48
N ARG A 5 -12.23 -27.57 -14.10
CA ARG A 5 -12.45 -26.17 -14.48
C ARG A 5 -12.46 -25.26 -13.25
N GLU A 6 -13.07 -25.72 -12.17
CA GLU A 6 -13.19 -25.05 -10.88
C GLU A 6 -11.80 -24.79 -10.27
N LEU A 7 -10.91 -25.77 -10.40
CA LEU A 7 -9.53 -25.68 -9.96
C LEU A 7 -8.72 -24.68 -10.80
N GLN A 8 -8.96 -24.60 -12.11
CA GLN A 8 -8.35 -23.59 -12.97
C GLN A 8 -8.81 -22.18 -12.60
N ILE A 9 -10.11 -21.99 -12.37
CA ILE A 9 -10.69 -20.72 -11.93
C ILE A 9 -10.03 -20.28 -10.62
N TRP A 10 -9.94 -21.18 -9.63
CA TRP A 10 -9.34 -20.82 -8.34
C TRP A 10 -7.87 -20.45 -8.46
N ARG A 11 -7.09 -21.18 -9.28
CA ARG A 11 -5.69 -20.82 -9.56
C ARG A 11 -5.57 -19.43 -10.19
N SER A 12 -6.46 -19.08 -11.12
CA SER A 12 -6.51 -17.72 -11.68
C SER A 12 -6.84 -16.67 -10.62
N LEU A 13 -7.78 -16.95 -9.71
CA LEU A 13 -8.09 -16.05 -8.59
C LEU A 13 -6.87 -15.87 -7.66
N VAL A 14 -6.16 -16.95 -7.34
CA VAL A 14 -4.94 -16.91 -6.52
C VAL A 14 -3.87 -16.03 -7.18
N SER A 15 -3.52 -16.32 -8.44
CA SER A 15 -2.48 -15.56 -9.16
C SER A 15 -2.85 -14.09 -9.32
N GLU A 16 -4.10 -13.79 -9.65
CA GLU A 16 -4.57 -12.41 -9.81
C GLU A 16 -4.58 -11.67 -8.47
N THR A 17 -4.93 -12.35 -7.36
CA THR A 17 -4.88 -11.78 -6.02
C THR A 17 -3.43 -11.48 -5.60
N GLN A 18 -2.50 -12.41 -5.84
CA GLN A 18 -1.07 -12.20 -5.56
C GLN A 18 -0.55 -10.96 -6.30
N PHE A 19 -0.82 -10.89 -7.60
CA PHE A 19 -0.39 -9.77 -8.43
C PHE A 19 -1.01 -8.44 -7.98
N ALA A 20 -2.30 -8.45 -7.60
CA ALA A 20 -2.98 -7.26 -7.10
C ALA A 20 -2.39 -6.77 -5.77
N VAL A 21 -2.07 -7.67 -4.84
CA VAL A 21 -1.42 -7.35 -3.56
C VAL A 21 -0.01 -6.79 -3.78
N GLU A 22 0.80 -7.42 -4.63
CA GLU A 22 2.15 -6.98 -4.96
C GLU A 22 2.15 -5.57 -5.56
N LEU A 23 1.31 -5.32 -6.56
CA LEU A 23 1.18 -4.00 -7.18
C LEU A 23 0.72 -2.92 -6.18
N THR A 24 -0.24 -3.26 -5.33
CA THR A 24 -0.76 -2.36 -4.30
C THR A 24 0.34 -1.97 -3.31
N ASN A 25 1.06 -2.95 -2.78
CA ASN A 25 2.16 -2.73 -1.83
C ASN A 25 3.31 -1.95 -2.47
N LEU A 26 3.68 -2.30 -3.70
CA LEU A 26 4.71 -1.58 -4.46
C LEU A 26 4.30 -0.12 -4.68
N GLY A 27 3.04 0.12 -5.05
CA GLY A 27 2.48 1.45 -5.25
C GLY A 27 2.51 2.28 -3.97
N ILE A 28 1.95 1.78 -2.88
CA ILE A 28 1.94 2.48 -1.58
C ILE A 28 3.38 2.77 -1.12
N THR A 29 4.27 1.79 -1.22
CA THR A 29 5.68 1.97 -0.86
C THR A 29 6.32 3.08 -1.67
N ARG A 30 6.14 3.10 -3.00
CA ARG A 30 6.71 4.16 -3.84
C ARG A 30 6.12 5.53 -3.53
N LEU A 31 4.82 5.61 -3.29
CA LEU A 31 4.13 6.86 -2.97
C LEU A 31 4.60 7.50 -1.67
N CYS A 32 5.01 6.71 -0.67
CA CYS A 32 5.63 7.22 0.56
C CYS A 32 6.95 8.01 0.32
N HIS A 33 7.59 7.81 -0.83
CA HIS A 33 8.88 8.42 -1.18
C HIS A 33 8.76 9.51 -2.25
N VAL A 34 7.54 9.92 -2.60
CA VAL A 34 7.34 11.02 -3.57
C VAL A 34 7.81 12.33 -2.92
N PRO A 35 8.84 12.99 -3.47
CA PRO A 35 9.37 14.23 -2.91
C PRO A 35 8.36 15.37 -3.07
N LEU A 36 8.49 16.37 -2.20
CA LEU A 36 7.73 17.63 -2.26
C LEU A 36 8.67 18.80 -2.55
N PRO A 37 8.17 19.92 -3.11
CA PRO A 37 8.98 21.08 -3.50
C PRO A 37 9.95 21.59 -2.45
N GLU A 38 9.49 21.62 -1.20
CA GLU A 38 10.23 22.09 -0.04
C GLU A 38 11.47 21.23 0.29
N HIS A 39 11.61 20.07 -0.35
CA HIS A 39 12.73 19.15 -0.16
C HIS A 39 13.62 19.01 -1.41
N PHE A 40 13.37 19.75 -2.49
CA PHE A 40 14.23 19.76 -3.70
C PHE A 40 15.49 20.61 -3.56
N PHE A 41 16.17 20.60 -2.42
CA PHE A 41 17.45 21.32 -2.30
C PHE A 41 18.54 20.77 -3.26
N ILE A 42 18.34 19.59 -3.89
CA ILE A 42 19.35 18.90 -4.72
C ILE A 42 18.76 18.22 -6.00
N GLY A 43 17.44 18.26 -6.26
CA GLY A 43 16.80 17.41 -7.29
C GLY A 43 15.99 18.15 -8.37
N ASN A 44 15.75 17.50 -9.51
CA ASN A 44 14.90 18.02 -10.59
C ASN A 44 13.42 17.75 -10.25
N PRO A 45 12.49 18.74 -10.33
CA PRO A 45 11.06 18.52 -10.11
C PRO A 45 10.46 17.35 -10.92
N ARG A 46 11.05 17.04 -12.08
CA ARG A 46 10.68 15.88 -12.91
C ARG A 46 10.90 14.53 -12.23
N ASP A 47 11.82 14.44 -11.28
CA ASP A 47 12.07 13.23 -10.50
C ASP A 47 10.90 12.92 -9.54
N GLY A 48 10.24 13.97 -9.04
CA GLY A 48 9.06 13.85 -8.18
C GLY A 48 7.83 13.36 -8.93
N GLN A 49 7.59 13.91 -10.12
CA GLN A 49 6.48 13.50 -10.97
C GLN A 49 6.66 12.07 -11.50
N TYR A 50 7.88 11.68 -11.92
CA TYR A 50 8.17 10.29 -12.29
C TYR A 50 7.91 9.32 -11.13
N ALA A 51 8.38 9.65 -9.92
CA ALA A 51 8.14 8.83 -8.74
C ALA A 51 6.64 8.68 -8.44
N LEU A 52 5.88 9.78 -8.59
CA LEU A 52 4.43 9.78 -8.44
C LEU A 52 3.77 8.87 -9.47
N ASP A 53 4.04 9.05 -10.76
CA ASP A 53 3.41 8.28 -11.85
C ASP A 53 3.64 6.78 -11.70
N VAL A 54 4.87 6.39 -11.39
CA VAL A 54 5.22 4.99 -11.19
C VAL A 54 4.54 4.41 -9.95
N GLY A 55 4.41 5.19 -8.88
CA GLY A 55 3.69 4.81 -7.66
C GLY A 55 2.18 4.67 -7.90
N LEU A 56 1.56 5.67 -8.54
CA LEU A 56 0.14 5.68 -8.89
C LEU A 56 -0.19 4.56 -9.85
N HIS A 57 0.65 4.30 -10.86
CA HIS A 57 0.40 3.23 -11.81
C HIS A 57 0.33 1.85 -11.14
N SER A 58 1.28 1.56 -10.25
CA SER A 58 1.24 0.32 -9.47
C SER A 58 0.02 0.29 -8.55
N PHE A 59 -0.24 1.38 -7.81
CA PHE A 59 -1.34 1.43 -6.85
C PHE A 59 -2.72 1.30 -7.51
N THR A 60 -3.04 2.13 -8.52
CA THR A 60 -4.37 2.12 -9.15
C THR A 60 -4.65 0.78 -9.83
N SER A 61 -3.63 0.18 -10.47
CA SER A 61 -3.76 -1.15 -11.08
C SER A 61 -3.99 -2.24 -10.03
N GLY A 62 -3.29 -2.18 -8.89
CA GLY A 62 -3.48 -3.10 -7.77
C GLY A 62 -4.86 -2.95 -7.12
N LEU A 63 -5.26 -1.72 -6.81
CA LEU A 63 -6.56 -1.41 -6.20
C LEU A 63 -7.73 -1.82 -7.11
N GLU A 64 -7.65 -1.51 -8.40
CA GLU A 64 -8.65 -1.92 -9.40
C GLU A 64 -8.84 -3.45 -9.38
N ARG A 65 -7.73 -4.20 -9.43
CA ARG A 65 -7.77 -5.67 -9.43
C ARG A 65 -8.34 -6.22 -8.13
N LEU A 66 -7.91 -5.70 -6.97
CA LEU A 66 -8.46 -6.10 -5.66
C LEU A 66 -9.98 -5.91 -5.59
N CYS A 67 -10.46 -4.73 -5.99
CA CYS A 67 -11.90 -4.43 -5.96
C CYS A 67 -12.66 -5.31 -6.94
N LYS A 68 -12.15 -5.48 -8.16
CA LYS A 68 -12.77 -6.34 -9.17
C LYS A 68 -12.79 -7.81 -8.75
N LEU A 69 -11.74 -8.31 -8.11
CA LEU A 69 -11.72 -9.65 -7.50
C LEU A 69 -12.79 -9.77 -6.42
N ALA A 70 -12.88 -8.82 -5.49
CA ALA A 70 -13.89 -8.82 -4.44
C ALA A 70 -15.32 -8.85 -5.02
N ILE A 71 -15.63 -7.96 -5.98
CA ILE A 71 -16.93 -7.92 -6.67
C ILE A 71 -17.21 -9.23 -7.42
N SER A 72 -16.19 -9.77 -8.11
CA SER A 72 -16.32 -11.00 -8.90
C SER A 72 -16.65 -12.20 -8.02
N VAL A 73 -15.89 -12.37 -6.93
CA VAL A 73 -16.05 -13.49 -6.01
C VAL A 73 -17.35 -13.35 -5.23
N HIS A 74 -17.73 -12.14 -4.82
CA HIS A 74 -19.03 -11.86 -4.20
C HIS A 74 -20.21 -12.26 -5.10
N ASN A 75 -20.22 -11.81 -6.36
CA ASN A 75 -21.27 -12.16 -7.32
C ASN A 75 -21.30 -13.66 -7.60
N PHE A 76 -20.15 -14.31 -7.69
CA PHE A 76 -20.07 -15.75 -7.84
C PHE A 76 -20.71 -16.48 -6.65
N CYS A 77 -20.47 -16.03 -5.42
CA CYS A 77 -21.07 -16.64 -4.23
C CYS A 77 -22.60 -16.54 -4.21
N LEU A 78 -23.17 -15.44 -4.74
CA LEU A 78 -24.62 -15.23 -4.75
C LEU A 78 -25.32 -15.89 -5.94
N ASN A 79 -24.71 -15.81 -7.12
CA ASN A 79 -25.38 -16.12 -8.39
C ASN A 79 -24.76 -17.32 -9.12
N ASN A 80 -23.68 -17.92 -8.60
CA ASN A 80 -22.84 -18.93 -9.27
C ASN A 80 -22.26 -18.46 -10.63
N GLU A 81 -22.17 -17.14 -10.86
CA GLU A 81 -21.68 -16.55 -12.10
C GLU A 81 -20.71 -15.40 -11.83
N PHE A 82 -19.65 -15.34 -12.64
CA PHE A 82 -18.72 -14.21 -12.62
C PHE A 82 -19.24 -13.07 -13.51
N PRO A 83 -19.38 -11.85 -12.98
CA PRO A 83 -19.89 -10.72 -13.73
C PRO A 83 -18.87 -10.24 -14.78
N ASN A 84 -19.36 -9.67 -15.88
CA ASN A 84 -18.48 -9.00 -16.85
C ASN A 84 -18.05 -7.61 -16.33
N LEU A 85 -16.93 -7.57 -15.62
CA LEU A 85 -16.37 -6.34 -15.06
C LEU A 85 -15.64 -5.44 -16.07
N ARG A 86 -15.56 -5.80 -17.35
CA ARG A 86 -14.98 -4.91 -18.37
C ARG A 86 -15.77 -3.61 -18.53
N LYS A 87 -17.08 -3.64 -18.24
CA LYS A 87 -17.97 -2.47 -18.28
C LYS A 87 -17.58 -1.38 -17.27
N LEU A 88 -16.88 -1.75 -16.19
CA LEU A 88 -16.35 -0.81 -15.20
C LEU A 88 -15.12 -0.04 -15.70
N SER A 89 -14.50 -0.48 -16.82
CA SER A 89 -13.26 0.10 -17.34
C SER A 89 -12.20 0.26 -16.23
N HIS A 90 -11.39 1.32 -16.30
CA HIS A 90 -10.43 1.75 -15.27
C HIS A 90 -11.00 2.85 -14.36
N ASN A 91 -12.32 2.98 -14.25
CA ASN A 91 -12.95 4.01 -13.43
C ASN A 91 -12.93 3.62 -11.94
N ILE A 92 -11.91 4.06 -11.21
CA ILE A 92 -11.72 3.73 -9.78
C ILE A 92 -12.94 4.12 -8.96
N LYS A 93 -13.54 5.30 -9.17
CA LYS A 93 -14.75 5.71 -8.47
C LYS A 93 -15.88 4.69 -8.65
N ASP A 94 -16.21 4.35 -9.90
CA ASP A 94 -17.32 3.42 -10.18
C ASP A 94 -17.04 2.02 -9.61
N ILE A 95 -15.78 1.59 -9.62
CA ILE A 95 -15.36 0.31 -9.04
C ILE A 95 -15.54 0.31 -7.52
N LEU A 96 -15.10 1.37 -6.82
CA LEU A 96 -15.31 1.50 -5.37
C LEU A 96 -16.80 1.58 -5.02
N ASP A 97 -17.57 2.35 -5.78
CA ASP A 97 -19.02 2.47 -5.59
C ASP A 97 -19.76 1.15 -5.85
N GLN A 98 -19.27 0.29 -6.75
CA GLN A 98 -19.81 -1.06 -6.93
C GLN A 98 -19.42 -2.00 -5.80
N LEU A 99 -18.17 -1.93 -5.32
CA LEU A 99 -17.74 -2.74 -4.18
C LEU A 99 -18.54 -2.39 -2.91
N GLU A 100 -18.85 -1.11 -2.70
CA GLU A 100 -19.68 -0.65 -1.59
C GLU A 100 -21.12 -1.18 -1.62
N LYS A 101 -21.64 -1.49 -2.81
CA LYS A 101 -22.97 -2.10 -2.99
C LYS A 101 -22.98 -3.61 -2.73
N CYS A 102 -21.81 -4.25 -2.64
CA CYS A 102 -21.74 -5.67 -2.32
C CYS A 102 -22.01 -5.87 -0.83
N ASP A 103 -23.13 -6.54 -0.51
CA ASP A 103 -23.45 -6.89 0.86
C ASP A 103 -22.52 -7.99 1.39
N MET A 104 -21.61 -7.60 2.30
CA MET A 104 -20.64 -8.49 2.93
C MET A 104 -21.18 -9.16 4.20
N THR A 105 -22.34 -8.73 4.72
CA THR A 105 -22.86 -9.21 6.02
C THR A 105 -23.16 -10.70 6.01
N SER A 106 -23.56 -11.23 4.85
CA SER A 106 -23.84 -12.66 4.65
C SER A 106 -22.59 -13.55 4.65
N PHE A 107 -21.40 -12.96 4.57
CA PHE A 107 -20.11 -13.67 4.47
C PHE A 107 -19.19 -13.41 5.65
N ALA A 108 -19.60 -12.49 6.53
CA ALA A 108 -18.75 -11.99 7.60
C ALA A 108 -18.40 -13.11 8.61
N HIS A 109 -17.10 -13.28 8.87
CA HIS A 109 -16.57 -14.11 9.95
C HIS A 109 -16.28 -13.23 11.18
N ALA A 110 -15.90 -13.84 12.31
CA ALA A 110 -15.72 -13.20 13.63
C ALA A 110 -14.79 -11.95 13.72
N THR A 111 -14.22 -11.48 12.61
CA THR A 111 -13.47 -10.22 12.51
C THR A 111 -14.01 -9.37 11.36
N ASP A 112 -15.11 -8.65 11.60
CA ASP A 112 -15.75 -7.66 10.70
C ASP A 112 -14.93 -6.38 10.47
N LYS A 113 -13.66 -6.39 10.88
CA LYS A 113 -12.84 -5.20 10.90
C LYS A 113 -12.55 -4.81 9.45
N TYR A 114 -12.90 -3.57 9.09
CA TYR A 114 -12.66 -2.97 7.77
C TYR A 114 -13.57 -3.43 6.63
N LEU A 115 -14.79 -3.94 6.88
CA LEU A 115 -15.76 -4.23 5.81
C LEU A 115 -16.51 -3.00 5.29
N THR A 116 -16.45 -1.88 6.00
CA THR A 116 -17.03 -0.60 5.58
C THR A 116 -16.00 0.23 4.83
N ARG A 117 -16.45 0.93 3.79
CA ARG A 117 -15.63 1.91 3.06
C ARG A 117 -15.04 2.92 4.06
N PRO A 118 -13.71 3.15 4.05
CA PRO A 118 -13.10 4.07 4.98
C PRO A 118 -13.59 5.49 4.70
N VAL A 119 -14.01 6.20 5.76
CA VAL A 119 -14.23 7.65 5.71
C VAL A 119 -12.85 8.30 5.77
N ASP A 120 -12.46 8.97 4.69
CA ASP A 120 -11.15 9.59 4.56
C ASP A 120 -11.29 11.13 4.45
N PRO A 121 -10.53 11.93 5.23
CA PRO A 121 -10.57 13.39 5.14
C PRO A 121 -10.17 13.96 3.78
N LEU A 122 -9.47 13.17 2.96
CA LEU A 122 -9.07 13.54 1.61
C LEU A 122 -10.12 13.18 0.55
N ASP A 123 -11.16 12.43 0.91
CA ASP A 123 -12.28 12.18 0.02
C ASP A 123 -13.28 13.36 0.02
N PRO A 124 -13.89 13.68 -1.14
CA PRO A 124 -13.89 12.92 -2.39
C PRO A 124 -12.70 13.18 -3.33
N GLU A 125 -11.84 14.16 -3.03
CA GLU A 125 -10.77 14.60 -3.94
C GLU A 125 -9.75 13.50 -4.25
N LEU A 126 -9.36 12.70 -3.25
CA LEU A 126 -8.44 11.58 -3.44
C LEU A 126 -9.01 10.54 -4.41
N THR A 127 -10.30 10.21 -4.30
CA THR A 127 -10.96 9.27 -5.23
C THR A 127 -11.05 9.86 -6.64
N LYS A 128 -11.32 11.16 -6.77
CA LYS A 128 -11.31 11.86 -8.07
C LYS A 128 -9.94 11.81 -8.72
N PHE A 129 -8.88 12.13 -7.97
CA PHE A 129 -7.49 12.09 -8.40
C PHE A 129 -7.08 10.71 -8.94
N LEU A 130 -7.37 9.64 -8.18
CA LEU A 130 -7.10 8.27 -8.62
C LEU A 130 -7.85 7.89 -9.90
N THR A 131 -9.10 8.35 -10.03
CA THR A 131 -9.94 8.07 -11.20
C THR A 131 -9.39 8.76 -12.44
N GLN A 132 -8.99 10.04 -12.32
CA GLN A 132 -8.39 10.80 -13.40
C GLN A 132 -7.05 10.19 -13.88
N PHE A 133 -6.22 9.71 -12.95
CA PHE A 133 -5.01 8.97 -13.29
C PHE A 133 -5.34 7.70 -14.07
N ALA A 134 -6.21 6.84 -13.51
CA ALA A 134 -6.52 5.53 -14.06
C ALA A 134 -7.21 5.57 -15.44
N GLN A 135 -8.00 6.61 -15.71
CA GLN A 135 -8.68 6.80 -17.00
C GLN A 135 -7.76 7.30 -18.13
N GLY A 136 -6.49 7.58 -17.84
CA GLY A 136 -5.50 7.96 -18.85
C GLY A 136 -5.19 9.45 -18.91
N ALA A 137 -6.14 10.33 -18.53
CA ALA A 137 -5.94 11.78 -18.58
C ALA A 137 -4.75 12.25 -17.72
N GLY A 138 -4.57 11.66 -16.53
CA GLY A 138 -3.37 11.90 -15.72
C GLY A 138 -2.18 11.01 -16.10
N ARG A 139 -2.42 9.78 -16.58
CA ARG A 139 -1.34 8.82 -16.90
C ARG A 139 -0.55 9.17 -18.17
N TYR A 140 -1.18 9.83 -19.12
CA TYR A 140 -0.58 10.19 -20.41
C TYR A 140 -0.29 11.68 -20.52
N GLU A 141 -0.33 12.41 -19.40
CA GLU A 141 -0.12 13.86 -19.32
C GLU A 141 1.12 14.31 -20.11
N TYR A 142 2.24 13.61 -19.99
CA TYR A 142 3.46 13.91 -20.73
C TYR A 142 3.37 13.67 -22.24
N LEU A 143 2.77 12.55 -22.64
CA LEU A 143 2.57 12.26 -24.08
C LEU A 143 1.61 13.28 -24.69
N ASP A 144 0.62 13.69 -23.92
CA ASP A 144 -0.36 14.70 -24.32
C ASP A 144 0.28 16.10 -24.38
N ALA A 145 1.18 16.43 -23.46
CA ALA A 145 1.95 17.68 -23.45
C ALA A 145 2.90 17.80 -24.66
N LEU A 146 3.33 16.69 -25.27
CA LEU A 146 4.05 16.74 -26.56
C LEU A 146 3.18 17.26 -27.70
N SER A 147 1.85 17.12 -27.57
CA SER A 147 0.88 17.46 -28.62
C SER A 147 0.17 18.80 -28.38
N TYR A 148 0.14 19.28 -27.14
CA TYR A 148 -0.59 20.50 -26.75
C TYR A 148 0.23 21.30 -25.72
N SER A 149 0.55 22.56 -26.02
CA SER A 149 1.32 23.46 -25.13
C SER A 149 0.55 23.93 -23.89
N ASP A 150 -0.79 23.84 -23.93
CA ASP A 150 -1.70 24.51 -22.98
C ASP A 150 -2.53 23.50 -22.15
N ARG A 151 -2.01 22.30 -21.86
CA ARG A 151 -2.74 21.34 -21.01
C ARG A 151 -2.46 21.56 -19.53
N ASP A 152 -3.55 21.81 -18.79
CA ASP A 152 -3.64 22.16 -17.37
C ASP A 152 -3.63 20.98 -16.37
N THR A 153 -3.46 19.73 -16.83
CA THR A 153 -3.35 18.63 -15.86
C THR A 153 -1.92 18.63 -15.33
N ASP A 154 -1.73 18.91 -14.05
CA ASP A 154 -0.48 18.68 -13.32
C ASP A 154 -0.79 17.74 -12.15
N MET A 155 -0.71 16.43 -12.42
CA MET A 155 -0.97 15.41 -11.40
C MET A 155 -0.04 15.56 -10.19
N TYR A 156 1.15 16.12 -10.37
CA TYR A 156 2.09 16.34 -9.29
C TYR A 156 1.68 17.52 -8.40
N GLN A 157 1.17 18.61 -8.98
CA GLN A 157 0.55 19.69 -8.21
C GLN A 157 -0.69 19.22 -7.44
N ASP A 158 -1.56 18.43 -8.07
CA ASP A 158 -2.72 17.84 -7.38
C ASP A 158 -2.30 16.94 -6.20
N TRP A 159 -1.23 16.15 -6.38
CA TRP A 159 -0.64 15.36 -5.29
C TRP A 159 -0.13 16.24 -4.14
N GLN A 160 0.54 17.36 -4.45
CA GLN A 160 1.00 18.30 -3.43
C GLN A 160 -0.16 18.90 -2.64
N LEU A 161 -1.27 19.24 -3.31
CA LEU A 161 -2.47 19.76 -2.65
C LEU A 161 -3.10 18.72 -1.71
N LEU A 162 -3.12 17.44 -2.12
CA LEU A 162 -3.53 16.34 -1.25
C LEU A 162 -2.60 16.19 -0.05
N CYS A 163 -1.29 16.29 -0.27
CA CYS A 163 -0.27 16.22 0.78
C CYS A 163 -0.39 17.37 1.78
N ALA A 164 -0.61 18.61 1.32
CA ALA A 164 -0.75 19.78 2.19
C ALA A 164 -1.98 19.71 3.10
N ARG A 165 -2.99 18.93 2.72
CA ARG A 165 -4.22 18.70 3.50
C ARG A 165 -4.16 17.46 4.37
N SER A 166 -3.13 16.62 4.21
CA SER A 166 -3.03 15.35 4.93
C SER A 166 -2.31 15.56 6.27
N SER A 167 -2.67 14.74 7.26
CA SER A 167 -2.02 14.75 8.57
C SER A 167 -1.68 13.33 8.97
N LEU A 168 -0.46 13.14 9.46
CA LEU A 168 0.01 11.86 9.95
C LEU A 168 -0.24 11.72 11.46
N HIS A 169 -0.61 10.51 11.91
CA HIS A 169 -0.69 10.21 13.33
C HIS A 169 0.71 10.21 13.96
N ASP A 170 0.84 10.66 15.21
CA ASP A 170 2.15 10.86 15.85
C ASP A 170 2.96 9.57 15.94
N ASP A 171 2.32 8.43 16.21
CA ASP A 171 2.98 7.12 16.16
C ASP A 171 3.69 6.85 14.83
N ILE A 172 3.08 7.26 13.72
CA ILE A 172 3.65 7.02 12.39
C ILE A 172 4.72 8.07 12.07
N LYS A 173 4.56 9.31 12.53
CA LYS A 173 5.65 10.32 12.47
C LYS A 173 6.90 9.81 13.19
N ASN A 174 6.74 9.23 14.37
CA ASN A 174 7.83 8.62 15.12
C ASN A 174 8.51 7.50 14.31
N LEU A 175 7.74 6.64 13.63
CA LEU A 175 8.30 5.59 12.77
C LEU A 175 9.03 6.15 11.53
N VAL A 176 8.52 7.24 10.94
CA VAL A 176 9.21 7.95 9.84
C VAL A 176 10.53 8.52 10.33
N ALA A 177 10.52 9.23 11.46
CA ALA A 177 11.70 9.84 12.06
C ALA A 177 12.77 8.78 12.45
N LEU A 178 12.33 7.67 13.04
CA LEU A 178 13.22 6.54 13.35
C LEU A 178 13.89 6.01 12.09
N ARG A 179 13.11 5.81 11.02
CA ARG A 179 13.66 5.34 9.75
C ARG A 179 14.68 6.30 9.13
N SER A 180 14.51 7.61 9.30
CA SER A 180 15.48 8.59 8.79
C SER A 180 16.78 8.65 9.59
N VAL A 181 16.75 8.35 10.89
CA VAL A 181 17.94 8.45 11.77
C VAL A 181 18.79 7.19 11.77
N ILE A 182 18.20 6.02 11.48
CA ILE A 182 18.92 4.73 11.46
C ILE A 182 20.16 4.73 10.54
N PRO A 183 20.10 5.22 9.28
CA PRO A 183 21.27 5.26 8.39
C PRO A 183 22.43 6.06 8.98
N ASP A 184 22.14 7.27 9.48
CA ASP A 184 23.15 8.16 10.06
C ASP A 184 23.81 7.54 11.29
N ALA A 185 23.05 6.81 12.11
CA ALA A 185 23.56 6.08 13.25
C ALA A 185 24.52 4.95 12.83
N ILE A 186 24.20 4.21 11.76
CA ILE A 186 25.07 3.14 11.21
C ILE A 186 26.36 3.74 10.63
N ASP A 187 26.24 4.80 9.82
CA ASP A 187 27.37 5.46 9.17
C ASP A 187 28.33 6.13 10.16
N ALA A 188 27.82 6.56 11.32
CA ALA A 188 28.61 7.09 12.42
C ALA A 188 29.50 6.06 13.14
N GLY A 189 29.47 4.78 12.74
CA GLY A 189 30.48 3.79 13.14
C GLY A 189 30.44 3.42 14.63
N ILE A 190 29.24 3.21 15.18
CA ILE A 190 29.07 2.82 16.58
C ILE A 190 29.75 1.47 16.83
N SER A 191 30.77 1.48 17.67
CA SER A 191 31.56 0.33 18.09
C SER A 191 30.91 -0.39 19.28
N GLY A 192 29.61 -0.67 19.19
CA GLY A 192 28.80 -1.38 20.20
C GLY A 192 27.85 -2.36 19.51
N PRO A 193 27.21 -3.32 20.21
CA PRO A 193 26.81 -4.64 19.70
C PRO A 193 26.10 -4.58 18.34
N VAL A 194 26.93 -4.58 17.30
CA VAL A 194 26.55 -4.23 15.93
C VAL A 194 25.68 -5.32 15.34
N GLU A 195 25.71 -6.52 15.92
CA GLU A 195 24.98 -7.71 15.52
C GLU A 195 23.45 -7.54 15.63
N ALA A 196 22.95 -6.85 16.66
CA ALA A 196 21.51 -6.60 16.82
C ALA A 196 20.97 -5.53 15.85
N LEU A 197 21.84 -4.67 15.31
CA LEU A 197 21.50 -3.74 14.25
C LEU A 197 21.64 -4.45 12.88
N LEU A 198 22.78 -5.12 12.63
CA LEU A 198 23.10 -5.82 11.38
C LEU A 198 22.20 -7.01 11.05
N ASP A 199 21.76 -7.83 12.02
CA ASP A 199 20.83 -8.95 11.76
C ASP A 199 19.44 -8.48 11.29
N PHE A 200 19.09 -7.20 11.51
CA PHE A 200 17.88 -6.58 10.98
C PHE A 200 18.06 -6.05 9.55
N PHE A 201 19.31 -5.93 9.07
CA PHE A 201 19.67 -5.24 7.84
C PHE A 201 20.07 -6.21 6.73
N THR A 202 19.09 -6.83 6.05
CA THR A 202 19.33 -7.29 4.68
C THR A 202 19.35 -6.09 3.73
N ILE A 203 20.60 -5.76 3.40
CA ILE A 203 21.25 -4.58 2.82
C ILE A 203 20.73 -3.97 1.50
N GLU A 204 19.82 -4.55 0.69
CA GLU A 204 19.85 -4.16 -0.74
C GLU A 204 18.72 -3.29 -1.33
N ASN A 205 17.66 -2.89 -0.60
CA ASN A 205 16.56 -2.13 -1.26
C ASN A 205 15.82 -1.08 -0.41
N CYS A 206 16.25 -0.80 0.82
CA CYS A 206 15.43 -0.02 1.78
C CYS A 206 16.04 1.31 2.20
N PHE A 207 17.36 1.43 2.19
CA PHE A 207 18.07 2.65 2.55
C PHE A 207 18.56 3.35 1.28
N GLY A 208 18.19 4.62 1.13
CA GLY A 208 18.49 5.43 -0.04
C GLY A 208 17.30 6.24 -0.58
N LYS A 209 16.08 6.04 -0.06
CA LYS A 209 14.93 6.89 -0.38
C LYS A 209 14.37 7.52 0.87
N THR A 210 14.46 8.85 0.94
CA THR A 210 13.81 9.68 1.95
C THR A 210 12.29 9.45 1.90
N MET A 211 11.68 9.23 3.06
CA MET A 211 10.22 9.26 3.20
C MET A 211 9.79 10.67 3.54
N TYR A 212 8.68 11.11 2.94
CA TYR A 212 8.13 12.45 3.18
C TYR A 212 6.83 12.31 3.93
N GLU A 213 6.75 12.85 5.16
CA GLU A 213 5.58 12.67 6.04
C GLU A 213 4.24 12.98 5.36
N PRO A 214 4.08 14.08 4.59
CA PRO A 214 2.80 14.35 3.93
C PRO A 214 2.47 13.33 2.83
N SER A 215 3.48 12.86 2.09
CA SER A 215 3.33 11.78 1.10
C SER A 215 2.97 10.45 1.77
N VAL A 216 3.57 10.14 2.92
CA VAL A 216 3.22 8.97 3.75
C VAL A 216 1.77 9.04 4.20
N ALA A 217 1.30 10.21 4.64
CA ALA A 217 -0.09 10.38 5.09
C ALA A 217 -1.10 10.14 3.94
N VAL A 218 -0.83 10.64 2.73
CA VAL A 218 -1.67 10.32 1.55
C VAL A 218 -1.57 8.83 1.20
N ALA A 219 -0.37 8.25 1.17
CA ALA A 219 -0.16 6.83 0.87
C ALA A 219 -0.87 5.90 1.87
N LEU A 220 -0.95 6.28 3.15
CA LEU A 220 -1.72 5.52 4.15
C LEU A 220 -3.23 5.67 4.00
N SER A 221 -3.69 6.80 3.45
CA SER A 221 -5.09 6.99 3.03
C SER A 221 -5.46 6.05 1.90
N LEU A 222 -4.54 5.89 0.93
CA LEU A 222 -4.64 4.90 -0.14
C LEU A 222 -4.61 3.46 0.38
N PHE A 223 -3.72 3.16 1.33
CA PHE A 223 -3.68 1.86 2.01
C PHE A 223 -5.03 1.50 2.66
N ARG A 224 -5.70 2.44 3.33
CA ARG A 224 -7.01 2.17 3.95
C ARG A 224 -8.05 1.71 2.92
N LYS A 225 -8.06 2.28 1.71
CA LYS A 225 -8.94 1.85 0.61
C LYS A 225 -8.60 0.45 0.13
N ALA A 226 -7.31 0.15 -0.06
CA ALA A 226 -6.85 -1.17 -0.45
C ALA A 226 -7.15 -2.24 0.61
N ARG A 227 -6.95 -1.92 1.89
CA ARG A 227 -7.30 -2.79 3.03
C ARG A 227 -8.79 -3.10 3.05
N TRP A 228 -9.65 -2.12 2.79
CA TRP A 228 -11.09 -2.36 2.69
C TRP A 228 -11.41 -3.34 1.56
N ALA A 229 -10.87 -3.14 0.36
CA ALA A 229 -11.05 -4.08 -0.75
C ALA A 229 -10.54 -5.49 -0.44
N ALA A 230 -9.37 -5.58 0.22
CA ALA A 230 -8.80 -6.84 0.68
C ALA A 230 -9.68 -7.52 1.75
N ALA A 231 -10.24 -6.77 2.69
CA ALA A 231 -11.13 -7.29 3.73
C ALA A 231 -12.43 -7.85 3.12
N CYS A 232 -13.01 -7.12 2.15
CA CYS A 232 -14.14 -7.61 1.37
C CYS A 232 -13.80 -8.92 0.64
N LEU A 233 -12.66 -8.97 -0.08
CA LEU A 233 -12.21 -10.19 -0.77
C LEU A 233 -11.99 -11.36 0.20
N SER A 234 -11.39 -11.08 1.35
CA SER A 234 -11.15 -12.07 2.39
C SER A 234 -12.44 -12.66 2.94
N SER A 235 -13.44 -11.81 3.21
CA SER A 235 -14.76 -12.22 3.70
C SER A 235 -15.44 -13.23 2.76
N VAL A 236 -15.42 -12.97 1.46
CA VAL A 236 -16.07 -13.87 0.48
C VAL A 236 -15.23 -15.10 0.11
N SER A 237 -13.92 -15.10 0.40
CA SER A 237 -12.98 -16.12 -0.07
C SER A 237 -13.31 -17.53 0.44
N SER A 238 -13.55 -17.67 1.75
CA SER A 238 -13.82 -18.98 2.35
C SER A 238 -15.16 -19.56 1.90
N HIS A 239 -16.15 -18.70 1.63
CA HIS A 239 -17.42 -19.12 1.07
C HIS A 239 -17.28 -19.58 -0.39
N ALA A 240 -16.60 -18.78 -1.22
CA ALA A 240 -16.37 -19.11 -2.63
C ALA A 240 -15.63 -20.45 -2.81
N PHE A 241 -14.63 -20.73 -1.96
CA PHE A 241 -13.91 -21.99 -1.98
C PHE A 241 -14.83 -23.20 -1.74
N ARG A 242 -15.80 -23.07 -0.84
CA ARG A 242 -16.81 -24.12 -0.57
C ARG A 242 -17.80 -24.26 -1.73
N VAL A 243 -18.30 -23.15 -2.28
CA VAL A 243 -19.28 -23.13 -3.39
C VAL A 243 -18.70 -23.72 -4.68
N LEU A 244 -17.41 -23.51 -4.95
CA LEU A 244 -16.73 -24.10 -6.12
C LEU A 244 -16.56 -25.63 -6.03
N HIS A 245 -16.97 -26.28 -4.93
CA HIS A 245 -16.89 -27.74 -4.72
C HIS A 245 -15.50 -28.30 -5.09
N ILE A 246 -14.42 -27.56 -4.81
CA ILE A 246 -13.07 -27.97 -5.17
C ILE A 246 -12.77 -29.29 -4.43
N PRO A 247 -12.63 -30.43 -5.15
CA PRO A 247 -12.56 -31.74 -4.51
C PRO A 247 -11.36 -31.82 -3.57
N GLY A 248 -11.64 -32.20 -2.31
CA GLY A 248 -10.70 -32.57 -1.25
C GLY A 248 -9.30 -31.98 -1.31
N ILE A 249 -9.05 -30.94 -0.49
CA ILE A 249 -7.74 -30.48 0.02
C ILE A 249 -6.57 -30.94 -0.87
N LEU A 250 -6.37 -30.29 -2.01
CA LEU A 250 -5.04 -30.33 -2.62
C LEU A 250 -4.11 -29.59 -1.64
N PRO A 251 -3.12 -30.26 -1.03
CA PRO A 251 -2.15 -29.58 -0.21
C PRO A 251 -1.50 -28.47 -1.04
N GLY A 252 -1.51 -27.23 -0.54
CA GLY A 252 -0.77 -26.12 -1.13
C GLY A 252 -1.52 -25.16 -2.04
N ILE A 253 -2.85 -25.16 -2.08
CA ILE A 253 -3.61 -24.09 -2.76
C ILE A 253 -4.13 -23.10 -1.71
N PRO A 254 -3.62 -21.86 -1.69
CA PRO A 254 -3.97 -20.92 -0.63
C PRO A 254 -5.41 -20.42 -0.75
N TYR A 255 -5.99 -20.07 0.39
CA TYR A 255 -7.18 -19.22 0.42
C TYR A 255 -6.80 -17.80 -0.02
N LEU A 256 -7.72 -17.05 -0.66
CA LEU A 256 -7.40 -15.67 -1.05
C LEU A 256 -7.12 -14.80 0.18
N THR A 257 -7.75 -15.12 1.32
CA THR A 257 -7.43 -14.54 2.64
C THR A 257 -5.96 -14.69 3.02
N GLU A 258 -5.33 -15.84 2.75
CA GLU A 258 -3.92 -16.08 3.08
C GLU A 258 -2.98 -15.23 2.21
N ILE A 259 -3.45 -14.78 1.05
CA ILE A 259 -2.69 -13.91 0.14
C ILE A 259 -2.80 -12.45 0.58
N VAL A 260 -4.01 -11.99 0.91
CA VAL A 260 -4.23 -10.57 1.27
C VAL A 260 -3.89 -10.25 2.72
N SER A 261 -3.97 -11.23 3.64
CA SER A 261 -3.75 -11.01 5.07
C SER A 261 -2.34 -10.49 5.39
N PRO A 262 -1.25 -11.09 4.88
CA PRO A 262 0.11 -10.67 5.23
C PRO A 262 0.42 -9.24 4.77
N GLY A 263 -0.16 -8.79 3.66
CA GLY A 263 0.13 -7.48 3.08
C GLY A 263 -0.87 -6.38 3.45
N LEU A 264 -2.17 -6.68 3.56
CA LEU A 264 -3.19 -5.64 3.53
C LEU A 264 -4.14 -5.64 4.74
N LEU A 265 -4.26 -6.73 5.50
CA LEU A 265 -5.20 -6.82 6.63
C LEU A 265 -4.59 -6.39 7.97
N HIS A 266 -3.88 -5.26 7.96
CA HIS A 266 -3.17 -4.71 9.12
C HIS A 266 -3.77 -3.38 9.58
N SER A 267 -3.47 -2.96 10.82
CA SER A 267 -3.65 -1.56 11.20
C SER A 267 -2.73 -0.66 10.35
N SER A 268 -3.03 0.64 10.21
CA SER A 268 -2.16 1.53 9.42
C SER A 268 -0.75 1.63 10.01
N SER A 269 -0.63 1.67 11.34
CA SER A 269 0.65 1.71 12.04
C SER A 269 1.42 0.39 11.86
N SER A 270 0.78 -0.76 12.05
CA SER A 270 1.42 -2.08 11.85
C SER A 270 1.84 -2.28 10.39
N TYR A 271 0.99 -1.91 9.45
CA TYR A 271 1.33 -1.95 8.03
C TYR A 271 2.55 -1.08 7.74
N PHE A 272 2.53 0.17 8.18
CA PHE A 272 3.64 1.09 7.98
C PHE A 272 4.93 0.53 8.60
N GLN A 273 4.89 0.13 9.87
CA GLN A 273 6.03 -0.42 10.59
C GLN A 273 6.67 -1.60 9.85
N TYR A 274 5.90 -2.62 9.47
CA TYR A 274 6.46 -3.87 8.94
C TYR A 274 6.67 -3.87 7.42
N ASN A 275 5.76 -3.25 6.66
CA ASN A 275 5.79 -3.34 5.19
C ASN A 275 6.50 -2.16 4.53
N ILE A 276 6.44 -0.98 5.15
CA ILE A 276 7.00 0.26 4.59
C ILE A 276 8.33 0.59 5.28
N ALA A 277 8.28 0.84 6.58
CA ALA A 277 9.42 1.21 7.42
C ALA A 277 10.35 0.02 7.69
N LYS A 278 9.84 -1.21 7.63
CA LYS A 278 10.55 -2.48 7.87
C LYS A 278 11.30 -2.49 9.21
N LEU A 279 10.62 -2.02 10.26
CA LEU A 279 11.12 -1.95 11.63
C LEU A 279 10.54 -3.10 12.44
N ASN A 280 11.33 -4.15 12.69
CA ASN A 280 10.85 -5.35 13.38
C ASN A 280 10.81 -5.18 14.91
N ASP A 281 11.70 -4.36 15.50
CA ASP A 281 11.76 -4.08 16.95
C ASP A 281 12.01 -2.58 17.22
N VAL A 282 10.91 -1.82 17.27
CA VAL A 282 10.96 -0.38 17.57
C VAL A 282 11.48 -0.11 18.99
N GLY A 283 11.26 -1.03 19.93
CA GLY A 283 11.73 -0.90 21.31
C GLY A 283 13.25 -0.97 21.38
N GLY A 284 13.82 -2.06 20.84
CA GLY A 284 15.27 -2.25 20.76
C GLY A 284 15.98 -1.16 19.94
N ILE A 285 15.36 -0.67 18.85
CA ILE A 285 15.91 0.46 18.08
C ILE A 285 15.99 1.73 18.94
N ASN A 286 14.91 2.07 19.67
CA ASN A 286 14.92 3.26 20.54
C ASN A 286 15.95 3.14 21.67
N GLU A 287 16.09 1.95 22.27
CA GLU A 287 17.10 1.68 23.29
C GLU A 287 18.51 1.90 22.74
N ALA A 288 18.82 1.31 21.58
CA ALA A 288 20.11 1.49 20.91
C ALA A 288 20.40 2.97 20.59
N LEU A 289 19.41 3.69 20.02
CA LEU A 289 19.51 5.13 19.74
C LEU A 289 19.72 5.98 20.99
N SER A 290 19.11 5.62 22.12
CA SER A 290 19.31 6.31 23.39
C SER A 290 20.72 6.10 23.95
N ALA A 291 21.28 4.90 23.81
CA ALA A 291 22.64 4.57 24.23
C ALA A 291 23.71 5.33 23.44
N ILE A 292 23.41 5.71 22.19
CA ILE A 292 24.33 6.48 21.34
C ILE A 292 24.37 7.96 21.74
N ARG A 293 23.30 8.50 22.34
CA ARG A 293 23.21 9.92 22.68
C ARG A 293 23.99 10.35 23.94
N PHE A 294 24.67 9.44 24.65
CA PHE A 294 25.55 9.79 25.78
C PHE A 294 26.71 8.78 25.99
N PRO A 295 27.97 9.12 25.66
CA PRO A 295 29.05 9.04 26.64
C PRO A 295 28.96 10.30 27.50
N ASN A 296 28.68 10.13 28.79
CA ASN A 296 28.63 11.25 29.74
C ASN A 296 29.89 12.12 29.63
N GLU A 297 29.70 13.44 29.54
CA GLU A 297 30.76 14.46 29.73
C GLU A 297 31.26 14.55 31.19
N ASP A 298 31.05 13.52 32.02
CA ASP A 298 31.37 13.54 33.46
C ASP A 298 32.69 12.86 33.85
N ASP A 299 33.47 12.31 32.91
CA ASP A 299 34.82 11.80 33.23
C ASP A 299 35.91 12.85 32.95
N THR A 300 35.68 14.08 33.41
CA THR A 300 36.78 15.02 33.73
C THR A 300 36.93 15.09 35.25
N GLU A 301 37.35 13.98 35.86
CA GLU A 301 38.05 14.07 37.14
C GLU A 301 39.51 14.45 36.88
N GLU A 302 39.85 15.58 37.49
CA GLU A 302 41.18 16.19 37.58
C GLU A 302 42.22 15.21 38.14
N ASP A 303 43.41 15.21 37.55
CA ASP A 303 44.70 15.04 38.24
C ASP A 303 45.78 15.88 37.54
#